data_AF-T2G7A6-F1
#
_entry.id   AF-T2G7A6-F1
#
_cell.length_a   1.000
_cell.length_b   1.000
_cell.length_c   1.000
_cell.angle_alpha   90.00
_cell.angle_beta   90.00
_cell.angle_gamma   90.00
#
_symmetry.space_group_name_H-M   'P 1'
#
loop_
_entity.id
_entity.type
_entity.pdbx_description
1 polymer ?
#
loop_
_entity_poly.entity_id
_entity_poly.type
_entity_poly.pdbx_seq_one_letter_code
_entity_poly.pdbx_strand_id
1 'polypeptide(L)'
;MLGVVIAVIILAAAAMSLAKWNKETARKQAAEVLGSLLVNAKGETAAAELEAFAQAAPEPVRTGAMLSLAELLMASEEYAKAADVWAGIALKASQPMKTTAGIGQAQALVLAGKAQEALALVRTLEQGAPASFEKSLLRLKAQAAEAAGEYQDAIAAWATMMEKESSQQTAFYRQVMARLELLKAEKKSS
;
A
#
# COMPACT_ATOMS: atom_id res chain seq x y z
N MET A 1 -21.91 17.64 6.43
CA MET A 1 -20.86 18.44 7.12
C MET A 1 -20.83 18.23 8.65
N LEU A 2 -21.30 17.10 9.19
CA LEU A 2 -21.34 16.84 10.64
C LEU A 2 -20.18 15.94 11.15
N GLY A 3 -19.53 15.13 10.29
CA GLY A 3 -18.51 14.14 10.70
C GLY A 3 -17.12 14.73 11.01
N VAL A 4 -16.60 15.58 10.12
CA VAL A 4 -15.29 16.28 10.28
C VAL A 4 -15.23 17.10 11.57
N VAL A 5 -16.35 17.68 12.00
CA VAL A 5 -16.44 18.48 13.22
C VAL A 5 -16.37 17.58 14.47
N ILE A 6 -16.90 16.35 14.43
CA ILE A 6 -16.94 15.45 15.59
C ILE A 6 -15.57 14.80 15.85
N ALA A 7 -14.85 14.34 14.82
CA ALA A 7 -13.53 13.70 14.99
C ALA A 7 -12.46 14.66 15.52
N VAL A 8 -12.48 15.92 15.06
CA VAL A 8 -11.57 16.98 15.51
C VAL A 8 -11.92 17.44 16.94
N ILE A 9 -13.20 17.53 17.31
CA ILE A 9 -13.62 17.93 18.66
C ILE A 9 -13.30 16.85 19.71
N ILE A 10 -13.43 15.55 19.39
CA ILE A 10 -13.10 14.46 20.34
C ILE A 10 -11.58 14.35 20.54
N LEU A 11 -10.78 14.50 19.49
CA LEU A 11 -9.31 14.50 19.61
C LEU A 11 -8.78 15.77 20.30
N ALA A 12 -9.40 16.93 20.09
CA ALA A 12 -9.11 18.15 20.85
C ALA A 12 -9.45 18.01 22.35
N ALA A 13 -10.52 17.28 22.71
CA ALA A 13 -10.83 16.96 24.11
C ALA A 13 -9.81 15.98 24.73
N ALA A 14 -9.31 15.02 23.97
CA ALA A 14 -8.22 14.13 24.41
C ALA A 14 -6.89 14.91 24.60
N ALA A 15 -6.59 15.87 23.72
CA ALA A 15 -5.41 16.72 23.82
C ALA A 15 -5.47 17.72 24.99
N MET A 16 -6.64 18.26 25.34
CA MET A 16 -6.79 19.10 26.54
C MET A 16 -6.73 18.33 27.87
N SER A 17 -6.79 16.99 27.84
CA SER A 17 -6.65 16.12 29.03
C SER A 17 -5.22 15.60 29.28
N LEU A 18 -4.24 16.11 28.54
CA LEU A 18 -2.81 15.74 28.58
C LEU A 18 -2.07 16.00 29.91
N ALA A 19 -2.72 16.44 31.00
CA ALA A 19 -1.98 16.81 32.22
C ALA A 19 -1.75 15.67 33.23
N LYS A 20 -2.47 14.53 33.23
CA LYS A 20 -2.30 13.56 34.35
C LYS A 20 -2.47 12.05 34.12
N TRP A 21 -3.05 11.53 33.02
CA TRP A 21 -3.44 10.11 32.96
C TRP A 21 -2.79 9.27 31.84
N ASN A 22 -2.63 7.97 32.16
CA ASN A 22 -1.74 6.97 31.58
C ASN A 22 -1.79 6.81 30.05
N LYS A 23 -0.62 6.63 29.40
CA LYS A 23 -0.46 6.40 27.94
C LYS A 23 -1.31 5.22 27.40
N GLU A 24 -1.66 4.28 28.27
CA GLU A 24 -2.48 3.12 27.92
C GLU A 24 -3.95 3.49 27.70
N THR A 25 -4.50 4.39 28.51
CA THR A 25 -5.90 4.85 28.39
C THR A 25 -6.10 5.64 27.10
N ALA A 26 -5.15 6.53 26.76
CA ALA A 26 -5.18 7.28 25.51
C ALA A 26 -5.14 6.38 24.26
N ARG A 27 -4.39 5.27 24.32
CA ARG A 27 -4.36 4.28 23.22
C ARG A 27 -5.70 3.56 23.07
N LYS A 28 -6.31 3.12 24.18
CA LYS A 28 -7.62 2.43 24.16
C LYS A 28 -8.71 3.34 23.60
N GLN A 29 -8.77 4.59 24.06
CA GLN A 29 -9.71 5.59 23.55
C GLN A 29 -9.52 5.87 22.06
N ALA A 30 -8.27 6.09 21.63
CA ALA A 30 -7.99 6.32 20.22
C ALA A 30 -8.36 5.09 19.36
N ALA A 31 -8.12 3.86 19.84
CA ALA A 31 -8.53 2.65 19.13
C ALA A 31 -10.07 2.53 19.00
N GLU A 32 -10.82 2.91 20.04
CA GLU A 32 -12.29 2.94 20.00
C GLU A 32 -12.80 3.99 19.00
N VAL A 33 -12.22 5.19 19.00
CA VAL A 33 -12.54 6.24 18.04
C VAL A 33 -12.24 5.78 16.61
N LEU A 34 -11.10 5.14 16.37
CA LEU A 34 -10.76 4.56 15.07
C LEU A 34 -11.82 3.52 14.65
N GLY A 35 -12.19 2.60 15.54
CA GLY A 35 -13.22 1.60 15.26
C GLY A 35 -14.57 2.23 14.88
N SER A 36 -15.00 3.26 15.61
CA SER A 36 -16.20 4.03 15.28
C SER A 36 -16.09 4.72 13.92
N LEU A 37 -14.93 5.32 13.62
CA LEU A 37 -14.69 6.00 12.36
C LEU A 37 -14.76 5.03 11.18
N LEU A 38 -14.16 3.85 11.29
CA LEU A 38 -14.20 2.83 10.22
C LEU A 38 -15.61 2.32 9.91
N VAL A 39 -16.53 2.36 10.88
CA VAL A 39 -17.93 1.95 10.69
C VAL A 39 -18.78 3.09 10.12
N ASN A 40 -18.53 4.32 10.59
CA ASN A 40 -19.42 5.46 10.38
C ASN A 40 -18.96 6.40 9.26
N ALA A 41 -17.66 6.52 9.03
CA ALA A 41 -17.11 7.34 7.96
C ALA A 41 -17.46 6.69 6.62
N LYS A 42 -18.27 7.39 5.82
CA LYS A 42 -18.73 6.94 4.51
C LYS A 42 -18.73 8.09 3.53
N GLY A 43 -18.62 7.74 2.25
CA GLY A 43 -18.65 8.72 1.17
C GLY A 43 -17.41 9.63 1.15
N GLU A 44 -17.56 10.78 0.52
CA GLU A 44 -16.45 11.65 0.09
C GLU A 44 -15.61 12.22 1.25
N THR A 45 -16.09 12.24 2.48
CA THR A 45 -15.35 12.80 3.63
C THR A 45 -14.56 11.75 4.41
N ALA A 46 -14.74 10.46 4.14
CA ALA A 46 -14.18 9.40 4.97
C ALA A 46 -12.64 9.41 5.02
N ALA A 47 -11.99 9.67 3.88
CA ALA A 47 -10.53 9.75 3.79
C ALA A 47 -9.98 10.94 4.59
N ALA A 48 -10.61 12.11 4.47
CA ALA A 48 -10.19 13.31 5.19
C ALA A 48 -10.34 13.15 6.72
N GLU A 49 -11.40 12.49 7.17
CA GLU A 49 -11.62 12.22 8.61
C GLU A 49 -10.56 11.24 9.16
N LEU A 50 -10.24 10.18 8.41
CA LEU A 50 -9.19 9.22 8.78
C LEU A 50 -7.81 9.87 8.79
N GLU A 51 -7.52 10.74 7.82
CA GLU A 51 -6.26 11.48 7.75
C GLU A 51 -6.10 12.42 8.95
N ALA A 52 -7.12 13.22 9.24
CA ALA A 52 -7.11 14.12 10.40
C ALA A 52 -6.94 13.33 11.71
N PHE A 53 -7.61 12.19 11.84
CA PHE A 53 -7.46 11.30 12.99
C PHE A 53 -6.02 10.76 13.10
N ALA A 54 -5.44 10.25 12.01
CA ALA A 54 -4.10 9.70 11.98
C ALA A 54 -3.03 10.73 12.41
N GLN A 55 -3.16 11.99 11.97
CA GLN A 55 -2.23 13.06 12.36
C GLN A 55 -2.22 13.28 13.89
N ALA A 56 -3.37 13.21 14.54
CA ALA A 56 -3.51 13.41 15.99
C ALA A 56 -3.28 12.15 16.86
N ALA A 57 -3.43 10.95 16.30
CA ALA A 57 -3.39 9.69 17.05
C ALA A 57 -1.99 9.30 17.58
N PRO A 58 -1.86 8.57 18.71
CA PRO A 58 -0.56 8.08 19.21
C PRO A 58 0.01 6.91 18.36
N GLU A 59 1.34 6.69 18.43
CA GLU A 59 2.16 5.76 17.61
C GLU A 59 1.97 4.23 17.78
N PRO A 60 0.80 3.69 18.18
CA PRO A 60 0.37 2.48 17.45
C PRO A 60 -0.96 2.64 16.72
N VAL A 61 -1.82 3.52 17.23
CA VAL A 61 -3.15 3.78 16.67
C VAL A 61 -3.04 4.58 15.37
N ARG A 62 -2.04 5.48 15.28
CA ARG A 62 -1.70 6.20 14.06
C ARG A 62 -1.41 5.26 12.90
N THR A 63 -0.54 4.27 13.09
CA THR A 63 -0.19 3.32 12.03
C THR A 63 -1.41 2.55 11.55
N GLY A 64 -2.28 2.10 12.47
CA GLY A 64 -3.55 1.47 12.11
C GLY A 64 -4.46 2.40 11.30
N ALA A 65 -4.58 3.66 11.72
CA ALA A 65 -5.36 4.66 10.98
C ALA A 65 -4.79 4.96 9.59
N MET A 66 -3.46 5.05 9.47
CA MET A 66 -2.79 5.24 8.18
C MET A 66 -2.99 4.03 7.25
N LEU A 67 -2.97 2.80 7.78
CA LEU A 67 -3.28 1.60 6.99
C LEU A 67 -4.72 1.65 6.45
N SER A 68 -5.69 1.94 7.32
CA SER A 68 -7.08 2.06 6.89
C SER A 68 -7.30 3.22 5.91
N LEU A 69 -6.58 4.33 6.08
CA LEU A 69 -6.59 5.44 5.13
C LEU A 69 -6.04 5.00 3.77
N ALA A 70 -4.91 4.30 3.74
CA ALA A 70 -4.31 3.81 2.50
C ALA A 70 -5.25 2.83 1.77
N GLU A 71 -5.87 1.89 2.49
CA GLU A 71 -6.86 0.97 1.94
C GLU A 71 -8.10 1.69 1.39
N LEU A 72 -8.61 2.69 2.11
CA LEU A 72 -9.74 3.49 1.66
C LEU A 72 -9.41 4.28 0.39
N LEU A 73 -8.22 4.89 0.32
CA LEU A 73 -7.76 5.62 -0.86
C LEU A 73 -7.59 4.66 -2.05
N MET A 74 -7.08 3.45 -1.83
CA MET A 74 -7.01 2.41 -2.86
C MET A 74 -8.40 2.02 -3.37
N ALA A 75 -9.37 1.82 -2.47
CA ALA A 75 -10.74 1.47 -2.82
C ALA A 75 -11.50 2.61 -3.51
N SER A 76 -11.11 3.85 -3.26
CA SER A 76 -11.67 5.06 -3.87
C SER A 76 -10.91 5.50 -5.12
N GLU A 77 -9.99 4.67 -5.62
CA GLU A 77 -9.15 4.93 -6.80
C GLU A 77 -8.25 6.19 -6.69
N GLU A 78 -8.04 6.70 -5.47
CA GLU A 78 -7.14 7.81 -5.17
C GLU A 78 -5.68 7.32 -5.05
N TYR A 79 -5.21 6.60 -6.07
CA TYR A 79 -3.98 5.81 -6.02
C TYR A 79 -2.72 6.63 -5.74
N ALA A 80 -2.63 7.86 -6.26
CA ALA A 80 -1.49 8.72 -6.00
C ALA A 80 -1.38 9.08 -4.50
N LYS A 81 -2.50 9.43 -3.85
CA LYS A 81 -2.53 9.70 -2.42
C LYS A 81 -2.29 8.43 -1.60
N ALA A 82 -2.84 7.29 -2.03
CA ALA A 82 -2.58 6.02 -1.38
C ALA A 82 -1.07 5.69 -1.36
N ALA A 83 -0.37 5.92 -2.48
CA ALA A 83 1.08 5.73 -2.55
C ALA A 83 1.84 6.60 -1.53
N ASP A 84 1.44 7.86 -1.35
CA ASP A 84 2.05 8.75 -0.36
C ASP A 84 1.81 8.28 1.08
N VAL A 85 0.60 7.82 1.40
CA VAL A 85 0.28 7.28 2.73
C VAL A 85 1.09 6.02 3.01
N TRP A 86 1.19 5.10 2.05
CA TRP A 86 2.02 3.89 2.16
C TRP A 86 3.50 4.23 2.38
N ALA A 87 4.04 5.20 1.64
CA ALA A 87 5.40 5.68 1.83
C ALA A 87 5.62 6.21 3.26
N GLY A 88 4.65 6.99 3.78
CA GLY A 88 4.67 7.51 5.14
C GLY A 88 4.72 6.42 6.21
N ILE A 89 3.98 5.32 6.03
CA ILE A 89 4.00 4.16 6.94
C ILE A 89 5.39 3.52 6.97
N ALA A 90 6.03 3.35 5.81
CA ALA A 90 7.34 2.70 5.71
C ALA A 90 8.46 3.45 6.46
N LEU A 91 8.39 4.78 6.57
CA LEU A 91 9.46 5.58 7.19
C LEU A 91 9.72 5.21 8.67
N LYS A 92 8.69 4.79 9.41
CA LYS A 92 8.76 4.54 10.86
C LYS A 92 8.56 3.06 11.24
N ALA A 93 8.35 2.20 10.26
CA ALA A 93 7.97 0.81 10.45
C ALA A 93 9.16 -0.12 10.78
N SER A 94 8.87 -1.29 11.35
CA SER A 94 9.82 -2.41 11.40
C SER A 94 10.06 -2.99 9.99
N GLN A 95 11.17 -3.69 9.75
CA GLN A 95 11.52 -4.16 8.40
C GLN A 95 10.41 -4.97 7.69
N PRO A 96 9.70 -5.91 8.33
CA PRO A 96 8.57 -6.60 7.69
C PRO A 96 7.44 -5.63 7.31
N MET A 97 7.11 -4.67 8.17
CA MET A 97 6.08 -3.67 7.90
C MET A 97 6.53 -2.66 6.83
N LYS A 98 7.83 -2.32 6.77
CA LYS A 98 8.40 -1.54 5.65
C LYS A 98 8.19 -2.25 4.32
N THR A 99 8.38 -3.56 4.30
CA THR A 99 8.18 -4.38 3.10
C THR A 99 6.71 -4.42 2.70
N THR A 100 5.80 -4.66 3.65
CA THR A 100 4.35 -4.61 3.41
C THR A 100 3.91 -3.24 2.88
N ALA A 101 4.34 -2.16 3.52
CA ALA A 101 4.00 -0.81 3.10
C ALA A 101 4.58 -0.47 1.72
N GLY A 102 5.82 -0.88 1.43
CA GLY A 102 6.43 -0.72 0.11
C GLY A 102 5.70 -1.51 -0.99
N ILE A 103 5.20 -2.71 -0.69
CA ILE A 103 4.34 -3.48 -1.61
C ILE A 103 3.05 -2.71 -1.90
N GLY A 104 2.39 -2.17 -0.88
CA GLY A 104 1.19 -1.33 -1.04
C GLY A 104 1.47 -0.07 -1.86
N GLN A 105 2.59 0.61 -1.59
CA GLN A 105 3.02 1.79 -2.34
C GLN A 105 3.26 1.46 -3.82
N ALA A 106 3.99 0.39 -4.12
CA ALA A 106 4.26 -0.03 -5.49
C ALA A 106 2.97 -0.41 -6.23
N GLN A 107 2.03 -1.09 -5.59
CA GLN A 107 0.72 -1.38 -6.19
C GLN A 107 -0.06 -0.10 -6.52
N ALA A 108 -0.10 0.85 -5.57
CA ALA A 108 -0.72 2.14 -5.77
C ALA A 108 -0.07 2.92 -6.94
N LEU A 109 1.27 2.89 -7.05
CA LEU A 109 2.00 3.52 -8.16
C LEU A 109 1.66 2.89 -9.51
N VAL A 110 1.54 1.55 -9.59
CA VAL A 110 1.10 0.88 -10.83
C VAL A 110 -0.28 1.37 -11.25
N LEU A 111 -1.24 1.39 -10.31
CA LEU A 111 -2.62 1.83 -10.58
C LEU A 111 -2.70 3.32 -10.91
N ALA A 112 -1.81 4.14 -10.36
CA ALA A 112 -1.67 5.56 -10.70
C ALA A 112 -1.00 5.81 -12.08
N GLY A 113 -0.67 4.77 -12.85
CA GLY A 113 0.02 4.88 -14.13
C GLY A 113 1.52 5.18 -14.01
N LYS A 114 2.09 5.12 -12.81
CA LYS A 114 3.50 5.39 -12.50
C LYS A 114 4.32 4.10 -12.45
N ALA A 115 4.18 3.26 -13.46
CA ALA A 115 4.72 1.90 -13.44
C ALA A 115 6.25 1.85 -13.36
N GLN A 116 6.98 2.83 -13.93
CA GLN A 116 8.43 2.91 -13.83
C GLN A 116 8.88 3.19 -12.38
N GLU A 117 8.19 4.10 -11.68
CA GLU A 117 8.43 4.38 -10.26
C GLU A 117 8.13 3.13 -9.40
N ALA A 118 7.02 2.45 -9.69
CA ALA A 118 6.67 1.20 -9.02
C ALA A 118 7.75 0.12 -9.20
N LEU A 119 8.22 -0.08 -10.43
CA LEU A 119 9.25 -1.07 -10.74
C LEU A 119 10.57 -0.75 -10.02
N ALA A 120 10.98 0.53 -9.98
CA ALA A 120 12.16 0.95 -9.25
C ALA A 120 12.03 0.65 -7.75
N LEU A 121 10.88 0.97 -7.15
CA LEU A 121 10.59 0.69 -5.75
C LEU A 121 10.65 -0.81 -5.45
N VAL A 122 10.04 -1.66 -6.29
CA VAL A 122 10.06 -3.11 -6.10
C VAL A 122 11.49 -3.65 -6.13
N ARG A 123 12.33 -3.20 -7.06
CA ARG A 123 13.76 -3.59 -7.10
C ARG A 123 14.51 -3.18 -5.84
N THR A 124 14.17 -2.05 -5.23
CA THR A 124 14.73 -1.65 -3.93
C THR A 124 14.24 -2.56 -2.80
N LEU A 125 12.96 -2.91 -2.79
CA LEU A 125 12.39 -3.82 -1.77
C LEU A 125 13.04 -5.20 -1.82
N GLU A 126 13.31 -5.74 -3.01
CA GLU A 126 13.99 -7.05 -3.18
C GLU A 126 15.33 -7.14 -2.45
N GLN A 127 16.04 -6.02 -2.23
CA GLN A 127 17.37 -6.01 -1.60
C GLN A 127 17.32 -6.20 -0.07
N GLY A 128 16.18 -5.92 0.56
CA GLY A 128 16.07 -5.91 2.03
C GLY A 128 14.82 -6.60 2.58
N ALA A 129 13.97 -7.15 1.71
CA ALA A 129 12.77 -7.84 2.11
C ALA A 129 13.08 -9.22 2.73
N PRO A 130 12.35 -9.63 3.79
CA PRO A 130 12.42 -11.00 4.29
C PRO A 130 12.02 -12.02 3.22
N ALA A 131 12.62 -13.22 3.23
CA ALA A 131 12.37 -14.29 2.25
C ALA A 131 10.88 -14.68 2.14
N SER A 132 10.10 -14.50 3.20
CA SER A 132 8.65 -14.73 3.19
C SER A 132 7.89 -13.87 2.16
N PHE A 133 8.47 -12.74 1.72
CA PHE A 133 7.88 -11.84 0.73
C PHE A 133 8.35 -12.12 -0.71
N GLU A 134 9.28 -13.05 -0.92
CA GLU A 134 9.92 -13.30 -2.23
C GLU A 134 8.87 -13.52 -3.33
N LYS A 135 7.89 -14.40 -3.10
CA LYS A 135 6.84 -14.70 -4.09
C LYS A 135 5.98 -13.48 -4.42
N SER A 136 5.61 -12.70 -3.41
CA SER A 136 4.79 -11.50 -3.57
C SER A 136 5.54 -10.40 -4.34
N LEU A 137 6.81 -10.19 -4.01
CA LEU A 137 7.67 -9.22 -4.69
C LEU A 137 7.96 -9.63 -6.12
N LEU A 138 8.19 -10.92 -6.38
CA LEU A 138 8.43 -11.43 -7.73
C LEU A 138 7.20 -11.23 -8.62
N ARG A 139 6.00 -11.53 -8.11
CA ARG A 139 4.73 -11.28 -8.81
C ARG A 139 4.52 -9.79 -9.08
N LEU A 140 4.75 -8.94 -8.08
CA LEU A 140 4.58 -7.49 -8.21
C LEU A 140 5.60 -6.89 -9.20
N LYS A 141 6.84 -7.38 -9.19
CA LYS A 141 7.87 -7.01 -10.17
C LYS A 141 7.44 -7.32 -11.59
N ALA A 142 6.90 -8.53 -11.81
CA ALA A 142 6.42 -8.94 -13.13
C ALA A 142 5.31 -8.01 -13.64
N GLN A 143 4.34 -7.68 -12.76
CA GLN A 143 3.23 -6.78 -13.09
C GLN A 143 3.70 -5.33 -13.32
N ALA A 144 4.57 -4.80 -12.45
CA ALA A 144 5.11 -3.46 -12.59
C ALA A 144 5.98 -3.33 -13.84
N ALA A 145 6.81 -4.33 -14.15
CA ALA A 145 7.62 -4.35 -15.36
C ALA A 145 6.78 -4.41 -16.63
N GLU A 146 5.70 -5.21 -16.63
CA GLU A 146 4.75 -5.24 -17.74
C GLU A 146 4.10 -3.87 -17.95
N ALA A 147 3.57 -3.26 -16.88
CA ALA A 147 2.94 -1.95 -16.93
C ALA A 147 3.93 -0.83 -17.33
N ALA A 148 5.21 -0.97 -16.99
CA ALA A 148 6.26 -0.04 -17.35
C ALA A 148 6.75 -0.19 -18.81
N GLY A 149 6.30 -1.24 -19.51
CA GLY A 149 6.80 -1.58 -20.85
C GLY A 149 8.21 -2.18 -20.84
N GLU A 150 8.68 -2.67 -19.69
CA GLU A 150 9.95 -3.37 -19.49
C GLU A 150 9.72 -4.88 -19.68
N TYR A 151 9.27 -5.26 -20.88
CA TYR A 151 8.75 -6.60 -21.15
C TYR A 151 9.77 -7.73 -20.92
N GLN A 152 11.06 -7.47 -21.14
CA GLN A 152 12.11 -8.46 -20.87
C GLN A 152 12.19 -8.81 -19.38
N ASP A 153 12.08 -7.80 -18.51
CA ASP A 153 12.11 -7.97 -17.07
C ASP A 153 10.83 -8.66 -16.57
N ALA A 154 9.69 -8.32 -17.16
CA ALA A 154 8.43 -8.99 -16.88
C ALA A 154 8.50 -10.48 -17.22
N ILE A 155 9.01 -10.83 -18.41
CA ILE A 155 9.20 -12.22 -18.85
C ILE A 155 10.12 -12.97 -17.88
N ALA A 156 11.27 -12.38 -17.53
CA ALA A 156 12.20 -13.00 -16.59
C ALA A 156 11.54 -13.29 -15.23
N ALA A 157 10.77 -12.35 -14.69
CA ALA A 157 10.08 -12.54 -13.42
C ALA A 157 9.00 -13.65 -13.50
N TRP A 158 8.21 -13.68 -14.57
CA TRP A 158 7.23 -14.76 -14.80
C TRP A 158 7.87 -16.13 -15.00
N ALA A 159 9.03 -16.20 -15.68
CA ALA A 159 9.80 -17.43 -15.84
C ALA A 159 10.29 -17.97 -14.49
N THR A 160 10.85 -17.11 -13.64
CA THR A 160 11.28 -17.50 -12.29
C THR A 160 10.10 -17.99 -11.43
N MET A 161 8.91 -17.38 -11.56
CA MET A 161 7.70 -17.87 -10.88
C MET A 161 7.30 -19.26 -11.39
N MET A 162 7.35 -19.47 -12.71
CA MET A 162 7.00 -20.73 -13.34
C MET A 162 7.93 -21.87 -12.89
N GLU A 163 9.23 -21.61 -12.71
CA GLU A 163 10.20 -22.59 -12.19
C GLU A 163 9.94 -22.97 -10.72
N LYS A 164 9.42 -22.02 -9.93
CA LYS A 164 9.19 -22.18 -8.48
C LYS A 164 7.81 -22.76 -8.13
N GLU A 165 6.86 -22.80 -9.09
CA GLU A 165 5.48 -23.22 -8.86
C GLU A 165 5.13 -24.55 -9.54
N SER A 166 4.10 -25.24 -9.01
CA SER A 166 3.64 -26.52 -9.54
C SER A 166 2.90 -26.37 -10.88
N SER A 167 2.79 -27.49 -11.61
CA SER A 167 2.37 -27.57 -13.02
C SER A 167 1.06 -26.85 -13.38
N GLN A 168 0.13 -26.67 -12.44
CA GLN A 168 -1.21 -26.13 -12.70
C GLN A 168 -1.22 -24.64 -13.09
N GLN A 169 -0.23 -23.83 -12.66
CA GLN A 169 -0.13 -22.42 -13.05
C GLN A 169 0.83 -22.17 -14.24
N THR A 170 1.56 -23.21 -14.68
CA THR A 170 2.56 -23.08 -15.76
C THR A 170 1.97 -22.73 -17.12
N ALA A 171 0.70 -23.10 -17.37
CA ALA A 171 0.00 -22.73 -18.60
C ALA A 171 -0.27 -21.21 -18.66
N PHE A 172 -0.72 -20.63 -17.54
CA PHE A 172 -0.94 -19.20 -17.41
C PHE A 172 0.37 -18.41 -17.62
N TYR A 173 1.46 -18.80 -16.97
CA TYR A 173 2.75 -18.11 -17.12
C TYR A 173 3.27 -18.17 -18.57
N ARG A 174 3.15 -19.32 -19.24
CA ARG A 174 3.52 -19.44 -20.67
C ARG A 174 2.71 -18.51 -21.55
N GLN A 175 1.40 -18.42 -21.33
CA GLN A 175 0.54 -17.53 -22.10
C GLN A 175 0.92 -16.05 -21.90
N VAL A 176 1.16 -15.64 -20.66
CA VAL A 176 1.57 -14.26 -20.35
C VAL A 176 2.90 -13.92 -20.99
N MET A 177 3.92 -14.78 -20.86
CA MET A 177 5.23 -14.55 -21.47
C MET A 177 5.18 -14.49 -23.00
N ALA A 178 4.41 -15.36 -23.65
CA ALA A 178 4.25 -15.33 -25.10
C ALA A 178 3.66 -13.99 -25.59
N ARG A 179 2.64 -13.47 -24.89
CA ARG A 179 2.08 -12.15 -25.17
C ARG A 179 3.12 -11.04 -25.00
N LEU A 180 3.93 -11.10 -23.94
CA LEU A 180 4.96 -10.09 -23.68
C LEU A 180 6.07 -10.09 -24.74
N GLU A 181 6.43 -11.25 -25.30
CA GLU A 181 7.39 -11.31 -26.41
C GLU A 181 6.86 -10.64 -27.69
N LEU A 182 5.55 -10.73 -27.96
CA LEU A 182 4.93 -10.01 -29.08
C LEU A 182 5.00 -8.49 -28.86
N LEU A 183 4.57 -8.01 -27.69
CA LEU A 183 4.64 -6.57 -27.34
C LEU A 183 6.07 -6.02 -27.40
N LYS A 184 7.05 -6.83 -26.98
CA LYS A 184 8.46 -6.50 -27.07
C LYS A 184 8.96 -6.40 -28.51
N ALA A 185 8.49 -7.27 -29.40
CA ALA A 185 8.82 -7.19 -30.83
C ALA A 185 8.21 -5.93 -31.46
N GLU A 186 6.93 -5.64 -31.18
CA GLU A 186 6.22 -4.45 -31.69
C GLU A 186 6.90 -3.13 -31.27
N LYS A 187 7.32 -3.03 -30.00
CA LYS A 187 8.06 -1.88 -29.47
C LYS A 187 9.42 -1.66 -30.15
N LYS A 188 10.08 -2.73 -30.61
CA LYS A 188 11.38 -2.63 -31.33
C LYS A 188 11.22 -2.17 -32.78
N SER A 189 10.05 -2.35 -33.37
CA SER A 189 9.75 -1.95 -34.75
C SER A 189 9.13 -0.55 -34.90
N SER A 190 8.81 0.11 -33.78
CA SER A 190 8.30 1.49 -33.74
C SER A 190 9.43 2.50 -33.54
#